data_AF-A0A8J8BQJ6-F1
#
_entry.id   AF-A0A8J8BQJ6-F1
#
_cell.length_a   1.000
_cell.length_b   1.000
_cell.length_c   1.000
_cell.angle_alpha   90.00
_cell.angle_beta   90.00
_cell.angle_gamma   90.00
#
_symmetry.space_group_name_H-M   'P 1'
#
loop_
_entity.id
_entity.type
_entity.pdbx_description
1 polymer ?
#
loop_
_entity_poly.entity_id
_entity_poly.type
_entity_poly.pdbx_seq_one_letter_code
_entity_poly.pdbx_strand_id
1 'polypeptide(L)'
;MTNFESAKEAWLREILTDETQPLPPDFLEDLRRSIDEVERRIAESEGSEPLRSLLQGEGDRLKVFYDDIVQERLSKLFFAASRGELPRYISDDEKKLFEEAKSLSDPYKERFYRILEEEEPNLPPVEAMPKPTTVQPEGTGYGSEKSVKPVRREIRPPRIERSQMLRVLADFPRFVGPDLRTYGPFEREDIVALPDEVSGILLTRRIGERIRSPGEVHEDAEKA
;
A
#
# COMPACT_ATOMS: atom_id res chain seq x y z
N MET A 1 5.28 -29.82 -8.79
CA MET A 1 6.46 -28.94 -8.81
C MET A 1 6.16 -27.71 -9.65
N THR A 2 6.46 -26.53 -9.13
CA THR A 2 6.29 -25.25 -9.82
C THR A 2 7.50 -24.96 -10.71
N ASN A 3 7.31 -24.68 -12.00
CA ASN A 3 8.40 -24.28 -12.90
C ASN A 3 8.77 -22.79 -12.73
N PHE A 4 9.95 -22.39 -13.21
CA PHE A 4 10.49 -21.04 -13.03
C PHE A 4 9.57 -19.91 -13.53
N GLU A 5 8.96 -20.05 -14.70
CA GLU A 5 8.08 -19.00 -15.25
C GLU A 5 6.76 -18.92 -14.48
N SER A 6 6.20 -20.04 -14.02
CA SER A 6 5.02 -20.03 -13.13
C SER A 6 5.33 -19.46 -11.74
N ALA A 7 6.53 -19.69 -11.20
CA ALA A 7 6.98 -19.08 -9.94
C ALA A 7 7.10 -17.55 -10.09
N LYS A 8 7.74 -17.11 -11.18
CA LYS A 8 7.92 -15.71 -11.57
C LYS A 8 6.60 -14.97 -11.86
N GLU A 9 5.63 -15.62 -12.51
CA GLU A 9 4.30 -15.04 -12.77
C GLU A 9 3.54 -14.82 -11.45
N ALA A 10 3.56 -15.79 -10.54
CA ALA A 10 2.97 -15.66 -9.21
C ALA A 10 3.67 -14.58 -8.38
N TRP A 11 5.01 -14.53 -8.39
CA TRP A 11 5.81 -13.51 -7.71
C TRP A 11 5.50 -12.09 -8.20
N LEU A 12 5.50 -11.89 -9.53
CA LEU A 12 5.12 -10.60 -10.14
C LEU A 12 3.72 -10.18 -9.72
N ARG A 13 2.74 -11.09 -9.73
CA ARG A 13 1.37 -10.77 -9.29
C ARG A 13 1.29 -10.44 -7.80
N GLU A 14 1.99 -11.18 -6.94
CA GLU A 14 1.91 -10.94 -5.50
C GLU A 14 2.49 -9.58 -5.11
N ILE A 15 3.58 -9.13 -5.76
CA ILE A 15 4.15 -7.79 -5.53
C ILE A 15 3.33 -6.67 -6.19
N LEU A 16 2.71 -6.91 -7.35
CA LEU A 16 2.07 -5.86 -8.15
C LEU A 16 0.57 -5.65 -7.86
N THR A 17 -0.05 -6.40 -6.94
CA THR A 17 -1.47 -6.22 -6.57
C THR A 17 -1.68 -6.11 -5.07
N ASP A 18 -2.45 -5.12 -4.62
CA ASP A 18 -2.71 -4.87 -3.19
C ASP A 18 -3.55 -5.98 -2.52
N GLU A 19 -4.37 -6.70 -3.28
CA GLU A 19 -5.09 -7.91 -2.81
C GLU A 19 -4.18 -9.15 -2.80
N THR A 20 -4.52 -10.16 -2.00
CA THR A 20 -3.91 -11.50 -2.10
C THR A 20 -4.38 -12.19 -3.37
N GLN A 21 -3.47 -12.78 -4.14
CA GLN A 21 -3.85 -13.48 -5.37
C GLN A 21 -4.37 -14.91 -5.10
N PRO A 22 -5.14 -15.52 -6.02
CA PRO A 22 -5.38 -16.97 -6.02
C PRO A 22 -4.10 -17.72 -6.40
N LEU A 23 -3.47 -18.37 -5.41
CA LEU A 23 -2.43 -19.37 -5.65
C LEU A 23 -3.06 -20.78 -5.74
N PRO A 24 -2.46 -21.72 -6.50
CA PRO A 24 -2.84 -23.13 -6.43
C PRO A 24 -2.70 -23.70 -5.00
N PRO A 25 -3.47 -24.75 -4.64
CA PRO A 25 -3.18 -25.56 -3.46
C PRO A 25 -1.72 -25.99 -3.46
N ASP A 26 -1.12 -26.02 -2.27
CA ASP A 26 0.26 -26.46 -2.00
C ASP A 26 1.36 -25.72 -2.80
N PHE A 27 1.05 -24.59 -3.47
CA PHE A 27 1.96 -23.88 -4.36
C PHE A 27 3.32 -23.53 -3.72
N LEU A 28 3.31 -23.14 -2.45
CA LEU A 28 4.53 -22.81 -1.70
C LEU A 28 5.36 -24.06 -1.38
N GLU A 29 4.73 -25.20 -1.08
CA GLU A 29 5.45 -26.48 -0.97
C GLU A 29 6.04 -26.89 -2.32
N ASP A 30 5.28 -26.73 -3.40
CA ASP A 30 5.68 -27.13 -4.74
C ASP A 30 6.70 -26.20 -5.39
N LEU A 31 6.81 -24.95 -4.91
CA LEU A 31 7.91 -24.03 -5.18
C LEU A 31 9.15 -24.41 -4.35
N ARG A 32 9.00 -24.72 -3.06
CA ARG A 32 10.09 -25.22 -2.22
C ARG A 32 10.72 -26.49 -2.78
N ARG A 33 9.92 -27.49 -3.15
CA ARG A 33 10.38 -28.72 -3.82
C ARG A 33 11.17 -28.43 -5.10
N SER A 34 10.84 -27.37 -5.82
CA SER A 34 11.58 -26.94 -7.02
C SER A 34 12.91 -26.26 -6.70
N ILE A 35 13.01 -25.53 -5.58
CA ILE A 35 14.30 -25.03 -5.05
C ILE A 35 15.18 -26.22 -4.65
N ASP A 36 14.65 -27.15 -3.85
CA ASP A 36 15.35 -28.36 -3.39
C ASP A 36 15.90 -29.20 -4.58
N GLU A 37 15.12 -29.30 -5.67
CA GLU A 37 15.51 -29.98 -6.91
C GLU A 37 16.63 -29.24 -7.67
N VAL A 38 16.60 -27.90 -7.73
CA VAL A 38 17.69 -27.12 -8.33
C VAL A 38 18.98 -27.25 -7.50
N GLU A 39 18.89 -27.25 -6.17
CA GLU A 39 20.05 -27.49 -5.30
C GLU A 39 20.63 -28.90 -5.49
N ARG A 40 19.79 -29.93 -5.64
CA ARG A 40 20.25 -31.29 -5.96
C ARG A 40 20.97 -31.32 -7.32
N ARG A 41 20.41 -30.68 -8.36
CA ARG A 41 21.02 -30.59 -9.70
C ARG A 41 22.37 -29.84 -9.66
N ILE A 42 22.55 -28.86 -8.78
CA ILE A 42 23.85 -28.20 -8.54
C ILE A 42 24.83 -29.14 -7.83
N ALA A 43 24.38 -29.95 -6.86
CA ALA A 43 25.24 -30.93 -6.18
C ALA A 43 25.70 -32.05 -7.12
N GLU A 44 24.82 -32.54 -8.00
CA GLU A 44 25.08 -33.61 -8.98
C GLU A 44 25.90 -33.13 -10.20
N SER A 45 26.04 -31.81 -10.42
CA SER A 45 26.73 -31.22 -11.57
C SER A 45 28.25 -31.18 -11.41
N GLU A 46 28.93 -32.30 -11.64
CA GLU A 46 30.38 -32.36 -11.80
C GLU A 46 30.85 -31.70 -13.13
N GLY A 47 31.70 -30.68 -13.04
CA GLY A 47 32.60 -30.26 -14.13
C GLY A 47 32.08 -29.29 -15.20
N SER A 48 30.78 -28.95 -15.24
CA SER A 48 30.25 -27.98 -16.23
C SER A 48 29.97 -26.60 -15.61
N GLU A 49 31.01 -25.76 -15.52
CA GLU A 49 30.93 -24.39 -14.98
C GLU A 49 29.77 -23.54 -15.55
N PRO A 50 29.51 -23.49 -16.88
CA PRO A 50 28.42 -22.67 -17.42
C PRO A 50 27.04 -23.17 -17.01
N LEU A 51 26.86 -24.49 -16.90
CA LEU A 51 25.60 -25.09 -16.44
C LEU A 51 25.40 -24.87 -14.93
N ARG A 52 26.47 -25.04 -14.14
CA ARG A 52 26.46 -24.81 -12.70
C ARG A 52 26.09 -23.37 -12.36
N SER A 53 26.69 -22.40 -13.04
CA SER A 53 26.38 -20.97 -12.87
C SER A 53 24.95 -20.62 -13.27
N LEU A 54 24.42 -21.21 -14.35
CA LEU A 54 23.02 -21.02 -14.76
C LEU A 54 22.04 -21.58 -13.71
N LEU A 55 22.29 -22.77 -13.18
CA LEU A 55 21.46 -23.39 -12.15
C LEU A 55 21.50 -22.61 -10.82
N GLN A 56 22.65 -22.06 -10.44
CA GLN A 56 22.75 -21.15 -9.29
C GLN A 56 21.86 -19.91 -9.49
N GLY A 57 21.92 -19.28 -10.66
CA GLY A 57 21.06 -18.14 -11.00
C GLY A 57 19.56 -18.47 -11.03
N GLU A 58 19.18 -19.69 -11.43
CA GLU A 58 17.80 -20.21 -11.33
C GLU A 58 17.38 -20.36 -9.86
N GLY A 59 18.19 -21.08 -9.06
CA GLY A 59 17.88 -21.39 -7.66
C GLY A 59 17.84 -20.17 -6.75
N ASP A 60 18.79 -19.24 -6.89
CA ASP A 60 18.82 -17.99 -6.11
C ASP A 60 17.62 -17.10 -6.45
N ARG A 61 17.12 -17.13 -7.70
CA ARG A 61 15.89 -16.42 -8.07
C ARG A 61 14.63 -17.11 -7.57
N LEU A 62 14.56 -18.44 -7.58
CA LEU A 62 13.43 -19.16 -6.97
C LEU A 62 13.31 -18.90 -5.46
N LYS A 63 14.44 -18.76 -4.75
CA LYS A 63 14.47 -18.36 -3.33
C LYS A 63 13.91 -16.96 -3.11
N VAL A 64 14.40 -15.96 -3.87
CA VAL A 64 13.83 -14.60 -3.84
C VAL A 64 12.33 -14.61 -4.12
N PHE A 65 11.88 -15.39 -5.12
CA PHE A 65 10.46 -15.50 -5.43
C PHE A 65 9.65 -16.11 -4.27
N TYR A 66 10.17 -17.14 -3.59
CA TYR A 66 9.54 -17.75 -2.43
C TYR A 66 9.45 -16.79 -1.25
N ASP A 67 10.57 -16.16 -0.87
CA ASP A 67 10.65 -15.26 0.28
C ASP A 67 9.75 -14.03 0.09
N ASP A 68 9.82 -13.38 -1.07
CA ASP A 68 9.00 -12.20 -1.38
C ASP A 68 7.50 -12.52 -1.38
N ILE A 69 7.07 -13.64 -1.97
CA ILE A 69 5.64 -14.07 -1.95
C ILE A 69 5.18 -14.26 -0.50
N VAL A 70 6.00 -14.89 0.35
CA VAL A 70 5.64 -15.13 1.76
C VAL A 70 5.57 -13.82 2.55
N GLN A 71 6.52 -12.90 2.37
CA GLN A 71 6.53 -11.61 3.08
C GLN A 71 5.39 -10.68 2.63
N GLU A 72 5.09 -10.61 1.34
CA GLU A 72 4.00 -9.77 0.83
C GLU A 72 2.63 -10.33 1.26
N ARG A 73 2.41 -11.65 1.18
CA ARG A 73 1.15 -12.26 1.65
C ARG A 73 0.96 -12.08 3.15
N LEU A 74 2.01 -12.26 3.95
CA LEU A 74 1.97 -11.98 5.39
C LEU A 74 1.61 -10.51 5.66
N SER A 75 2.27 -9.57 4.97
CA SER A 75 2.01 -8.13 5.11
C SER A 75 0.56 -7.77 4.79
N LYS A 76 0.02 -8.31 3.68
CA LYS A 76 -1.40 -8.16 3.29
C LYS A 76 -2.36 -8.77 4.32
N LEU A 77 -2.07 -9.97 4.84
CA LEU A 77 -2.90 -10.64 5.84
C LEU A 77 -2.99 -9.83 7.14
N PHE A 78 -1.86 -9.30 7.64
CA PHE A 78 -1.84 -8.43 8.81
C PHE A 78 -2.56 -7.09 8.58
N PHE A 79 -2.39 -6.47 7.40
CA PHE A 79 -3.10 -5.25 7.03
C PHE A 79 -4.62 -5.45 6.95
N ALA A 80 -5.05 -6.54 6.31
CA ALA A 80 -6.46 -6.91 6.20
C ALA A 80 -7.08 -7.22 7.58
N ALA A 81 -6.36 -7.97 8.43
CA ALA A 81 -6.74 -8.22 9.83
C ALA A 81 -6.83 -6.92 10.66
N SER A 82 -5.96 -5.94 10.40
CA SER A 82 -6.04 -4.62 11.03
C SER A 82 -7.32 -3.85 10.67
N ARG A 83 -7.97 -4.19 9.55
CA ARG A 83 -9.26 -3.62 9.11
C ARG A 83 -10.47 -4.51 9.44
N GLY A 84 -10.25 -5.78 9.79
CA GLY A 84 -11.31 -6.78 9.91
C GLY A 84 -11.86 -7.26 8.55
N GLU A 85 -11.20 -6.90 7.45
CA GLU A 85 -11.57 -7.27 6.09
C GLU A 85 -10.90 -8.62 5.75
N LEU A 86 -11.67 -9.67 5.47
CA LEU A 86 -11.07 -10.97 5.12
C LEU A 86 -10.60 -10.97 3.65
N PRO A 87 -9.33 -11.30 3.34
CA PRO A 87 -8.84 -11.37 1.97
C PRO A 87 -9.61 -12.39 1.11
N ARG A 88 -9.83 -12.04 -0.15
CA ARG A 88 -10.63 -12.82 -1.10
C ARG A 88 -10.04 -14.20 -1.42
N TYR A 89 -8.72 -14.32 -1.40
CA TYR A 89 -7.99 -15.55 -1.72
C TYR A 89 -7.02 -15.89 -0.59
N ILE A 90 -7.45 -16.80 0.28
CA ILE A 90 -6.80 -17.12 1.55
C ILE A 90 -6.88 -18.62 1.85
N SER A 91 -5.74 -19.26 2.17
CA SER A 91 -5.67 -20.67 2.54
C SER A 91 -6.23 -20.94 3.95
N ASP A 92 -6.43 -22.20 4.32
CA ASP A 92 -6.89 -22.53 5.69
C ASP A 92 -5.85 -22.22 6.78
N ASP A 93 -4.56 -22.35 6.47
CA ASP A 93 -3.47 -21.91 7.37
C ASP A 93 -3.41 -20.39 7.49
N GLU A 94 -3.59 -19.67 6.38
CA GLU A 94 -3.61 -18.20 6.36
C GLU A 94 -4.81 -17.64 7.13
N LYS A 95 -5.98 -18.30 7.12
CA LYS A 95 -7.14 -17.94 7.95
C LYS A 95 -6.82 -17.99 9.44
N LYS A 96 -6.04 -18.98 9.89
CA LYS A 96 -5.60 -19.07 11.28
C LYS A 96 -4.71 -17.89 11.66
N LEU A 97 -3.72 -17.57 10.80
CA LEU A 97 -2.85 -16.41 10.98
C LEU A 97 -3.64 -15.09 11.00
N PHE A 98 -4.65 -14.96 10.14
CA PHE A 98 -5.53 -13.79 10.07
C PHE A 98 -6.31 -13.56 11.37
N GLU A 99 -6.98 -14.58 11.93
CA GLU A 99 -7.71 -14.42 13.19
C GLU A 99 -6.76 -14.21 14.39
N GLU A 100 -5.56 -14.82 14.40
CA GLU A 100 -4.53 -14.53 15.40
C GLU A 100 -4.06 -13.06 15.33
N ALA A 101 -3.68 -12.56 14.14
CA ALA A 101 -3.29 -11.16 13.93
C ALA A 101 -4.42 -10.18 14.28
N LYS A 102 -5.66 -10.52 13.92
CA LYS A 102 -6.86 -9.73 14.25
C LYS A 102 -7.05 -9.65 15.76
N SER A 103 -6.98 -10.77 16.48
CA SER A 103 -7.12 -10.83 17.96
C SER A 103 -6.06 -10.01 18.72
N LEU A 104 -4.88 -9.82 18.14
CA LEU A 104 -3.83 -8.93 18.67
C LEU A 104 -4.13 -7.45 18.36
N SER A 105 -4.72 -7.17 17.19
CA SER A 105 -4.99 -5.81 16.73
C SER A 105 -6.26 -5.19 17.35
N ASP A 106 -7.33 -5.96 17.53
CA ASP A 106 -8.64 -5.45 17.97
C ASP A 106 -8.59 -4.78 19.36
N PRO A 107 -7.95 -5.35 20.40
CA PRO A 107 -7.81 -4.69 21.71
C PRO A 107 -7.01 -3.38 21.66
N TYR A 108 -6.12 -3.21 20.68
CA TYR A 108 -5.41 -1.95 20.46
C TYR A 108 -6.33 -0.91 19.79
N LYS A 109 -7.10 -1.31 18.77
CA LYS A 109 -8.11 -0.45 18.13
C LYS A 109 -9.15 0.03 19.14
N GLU A 110 -9.71 -0.91 19.90
CA GLU A 110 -10.66 -0.65 20.99
C GLU A 110 -10.11 0.31 22.06
N ARG A 111 -8.79 0.35 22.27
CA ARG A 111 -8.18 1.23 23.27
C ARG A 111 -7.87 2.63 22.75
N PHE A 112 -7.57 2.79 21.46
CA PHE A 112 -7.02 4.04 20.92
C PHE A 112 -7.87 4.70 19.82
N TYR A 113 -8.70 3.95 19.08
CA TYR A 113 -9.58 4.50 18.04
C TYR A 113 -11.02 4.76 18.49
N ARG A 114 -11.44 4.24 19.65
CA ARG A 114 -12.80 4.41 20.23
C ARG A 114 -13.29 5.88 20.31
N ILE A 115 -12.35 6.83 20.37
CA ILE A 115 -12.61 8.29 20.37
C ILE A 115 -13.25 8.78 19.04
N LEU A 116 -13.13 8.01 17.96
CA LEU A 116 -13.70 8.31 16.64
C LEU A 116 -15.05 7.60 16.38
N GLU A 117 -15.54 6.82 17.33
CA GLU A 117 -16.75 5.98 17.23
C GLU A 117 -17.86 6.41 18.22
N GLU A 118 -17.77 7.59 18.83
CA GLU A 118 -18.89 8.16 19.57
C GLU A 118 -20.05 8.46 18.61
N GLU A 119 -21.19 7.79 18.82
CA GLU A 119 -22.43 8.03 18.06
C GLU A 119 -22.82 9.51 18.11
N GLU A 120 -23.37 10.07 17.03
CA GLU A 120 -23.96 11.41 17.10
C GLU A 120 -25.00 11.44 18.24
N PRO A 121 -24.82 12.28 19.27
CA PRO A 121 -25.70 12.26 20.42
C PRO A 121 -27.11 12.60 19.95
N ASN A 122 -28.10 11.78 20.33
CA ASN A 122 -29.50 11.93 19.94
C ASN A 122 -30.07 13.26 20.50
N LEU A 123 -29.87 14.34 19.75
CA LEU A 123 -30.29 15.68 20.13
C LEU A 123 -31.82 15.70 20.23
N PRO A 124 -32.39 16.11 21.38
CA PRO A 124 -33.84 16.18 21.52
C PRO A 124 -34.42 17.14 20.46
N PRO A 125 -35.62 16.88 19.92
CA PRO A 125 -36.23 17.73 18.90
C PRO A 125 -36.24 19.18 19.35
N VAL A 126 -35.64 20.06 18.55
CA VAL A 126 -35.50 21.49 18.88
C VAL A 126 -36.86 22.16 18.74
N GLU A 127 -37.62 22.19 19.84
CA GLU A 127 -38.88 22.93 19.90
C GLU A 127 -38.65 24.41 19.55
N ALA A 128 -39.60 24.99 18.82
CA ALA A 128 -39.33 26.11 17.93
C ALA A 128 -38.99 27.43 18.65
N MET A 129 -37.69 27.69 18.84
CA MET A 129 -37.20 29.03 19.17
C MET A 129 -37.57 30.03 18.05
N PRO A 130 -38.02 31.25 18.38
CA PRO A 130 -38.51 32.20 17.40
C PRO A 130 -37.40 32.68 16.45
N LYS A 131 -37.69 32.69 15.15
CA LYS A 131 -36.74 33.14 14.12
C LYS A 131 -36.40 34.63 14.32
N PRO A 132 -35.11 35.01 14.35
CA PRO A 132 -34.73 36.42 14.49
C PRO A 132 -35.20 37.23 13.27
N THR A 133 -35.71 38.43 13.52
CA THR A 133 -36.29 39.31 12.49
C THR A 133 -35.21 39.82 11.55
N THR A 134 -35.45 39.73 10.24
CA THR A 134 -34.51 40.18 9.21
C THR A 134 -34.39 41.70 9.17
N VAL A 135 -33.15 42.20 9.23
CA VAL A 135 -32.77 43.54 8.77
C VAL A 135 -31.54 43.42 7.85
N GLN A 136 -31.60 44.05 6.69
CA GLN A 136 -30.58 44.17 5.64
C GLN A 136 -30.81 45.52 4.93
N PRO A 137 -29.93 46.04 4.03
CA PRO A 137 -28.63 45.52 3.56
C PRO A 137 -27.49 46.51 4.01
N GLU A 138 -26.32 46.76 3.40
CA GLU A 138 -25.68 46.42 2.11
C GLU A 138 -24.16 46.22 2.26
N GLY A 139 -23.60 45.31 1.43
CA GLY A 139 -22.26 45.41 0.80
C GLY A 139 -20.98 45.25 1.65
N THR A 140 -19.90 44.62 1.16
CA THR A 140 -19.66 43.72 0.02
C THR A 140 -18.37 42.92 0.32
N GLY A 141 -18.19 41.65 -0.07
CA GLY A 141 -19.13 40.75 -0.74
C GLY A 141 -18.45 39.53 -1.38
N TYR A 142 -18.44 38.40 -0.68
CA TYR A 142 -18.34 37.02 -1.22
C TYR A 142 -19.06 36.13 -0.18
N GLY A 143 -20.14 35.40 -0.48
CA GLY A 143 -20.75 35.13 -1.78
C GLY A 143 -20.01 34.00 -2.49
N SER A 144 -20.51 32.76 -2.53
CA SER A 144 -21.82 32.26 -2.07
C SER A 144 -21.70 30.83 -1.54
N GLU A 145 -22.55 30.47 -0.59
CA GLU A 145 -22.76 29.07 -0.22
C GLU A 145 -23.14 28.24 -1.46
N LYS A 146 -22.41 27.14 -1.71
CA LYS A 146 -22.92 26.03 -2.52
C LYS A 146 -23.03 24.83 -1.60
N SER A 147 -24.24 24.30 -1.47
CA SER A 147 -24.56 23.21 -0.55
C SER A 147 -23.72 21.97 -0.86
N VAL A 148 -22.66 21.75 -0.09
CA VAL A 148 -21.86 20.53 -0.15
C VAL A 148 -22.73 19.41 0.43
N LYS A 149 -23.38 18.64 -0.46
CA LYS A 149 -24.02 17.38 -0.07
C LYS A 149 -22.98 16.52 0.65
N PRO A 150 -23.35 15.77 1.70
CA PRO A 150 -22.40 14.92 2.42
C PRO A 150 -21.76 13.93 1.46
N VAL A 151 -20.50 14.17 1.11
CA VAL A 151 -19.70 13.24 0.31
C VAL A 151 -19.41 12.06 1.20
N ARG A 152 -20.19 10.97 1.02
CA ARG A 152 -19.75 9.65 1.44
C ARG A 152 -18.34 9.46 0.87
N ARG A 153 -17.34 9.45 1.73
CA ARG A 153 -16.02 8.94 1.39
C ARG A 153 -16.19 7.44 1.21
N GLU A 154 -16.50 7.03 -0.01
CA GLU A 154 -16.11 5.71 -0.50
C GLU A 154 -14.63 5.56 -0.15
N ILE A 155 -14.33 4.62 0.74
CA ILE A 155 -12.95 4.29 1.10
C ILE A 155 -12.36 3.70 -0.17
N ARG A 156 -11.61 4.53 -0.90
CA ARG A 156 -10.93 4.10 -2.11
C ARG A 156 -9.98 2.97 -1.71
N PRO A 157 -9.84 1.91 -2.51
CA PRO A 157 -8.78 0.94 -2.29
C PRO A 157 -7.43 1.68 -2.23
N PRO A 158 -6.45 1.19 -1.46
CA PRO A 158 -5.09 1.69 -1.58
C PRO A 158 -4.72 1.63 -3.07
N ARG A 159 -4.17 2.73 -3.57
CA ARG A 159 -3.61 2.76 -4.91
C ARG A 159 -2.15 2.38 -4.77
N ILE A 160 -1.69 1.43 -5.59
CA ILE A 160 -0.26 1.21 -5.87
C ILE A 160 0.44 2.57 -5.91
N GLU A 161 1.29 2.83 -4.92
CA GLU A 161 1.84 4.17 -4.69
C GLU A 161 2.85 4.49 -5.78
N ARG A 162 2.41 5.22 -6.80
CA ARG A 162 3.30 5.79 -7.81
C ARG A 162 4.33 6.67 -7.10
N SER A 163 5.60 6.28 -7.16
CA SER A 163 6.67 7.05 -6.54
C SER A 163 7.08 8.22 -7.44
N GLN A 164 7.04 9.44 -6.92
CA GLN A 164 7.55 10.62 -7.62
C GLN A 164 9.00 10.89 -7.23
N MET A 165 9.82 11.27 -8.20
CA MET A 165 11.17 11.77 -7.94
C MET A 165 11.12 13.25 -7.56
N LEU A 166 11.66 13.57 -6.39
CA LEU A 166 11.72 14.91 -5.83
C LEU A 166 13.17 15.33 -5.58
N ARG A 167 13.48 16.59 -5.84
CA ARG A 167 14.63 17.30 -5.28
C ARG A 167 14.20 17.97 -3.98
N VAL A 168 14.87 17.69 -2.87
CA VAL A 168 14.63 18.33 -1.57
C VAL A 168 15.23 19.74 -1.58
N LEU A 169 14.50 20.75 -1.11
CA LEU A 169 14.89 22.17 -1.21
C LEU A 169 15.49 22.75 0.08
N ALA A 170 15.37 22.04 1.20
CA ALA A 170 15.94 22.35 2.51
C ALA A 170 15.96 21.10 3.40
N ASP A 171 16.91 21.03 4.33
CA ASP A 171 17.10 19.90 5.24
C ASP A 171 15.78 19.54 5.97
N PHE A 172 15.42 18.26 5.96
CA PHE A 172 14.13 17.79 6.44
C PHE A 172 14.28 16.60 7.42
N PRO A 173 13.65 16.64 8.60
CA PRO A 173 13.78 15.60 9.61
C PRO A 173 13.12 14.29 9.16
N ARG A 174 13.52 13.19 9.83
CA ARG A 174 12.89 11.88 9.68
C ARG A 174 11.40 11.92 10.06
N PHE A 175 10.57 11.25 9.29
CA PHE A 175 9.13 11.08 9.53
C PHE A 175 8.65 9.67 9.12
N VAL A 176 7.36 9.38 9.31
CA VAL A 176 6.70 8.12 8.93
C VAL A 176 5.58 8.41 7.93
N GLY A 177 5.47 7.61 6.87
CA GLY A 177 4.48 7.75 5.80
C GLY A 177 3.12 7.09 6.10
N PRO A 178 2.13 7.25 5.21
CA PRO A 178 0.84 6.54 5.29
C PRO A 178 0.99 5.01 5.20
N ASP A 179 2.03 4.55 4.49
CA ASP A 179 2.46 3.16 4.34
C ASP A 179 3.22 2.60 5.57
N LEU A 180 3.29 3.39 6.65
CA LEU A 180 4.06 3.12 7.88
C LEU A 180 5.59 3.02 7.68
N ARG A 181 6.13 3.29 6.48
CA ARG A 181 7.58 3.30 6.27
C ARG A 181 8.19 4.60 6.80
N THR A 182 9.45 4.50 7.22
CA THR A 182 10.21 5.61 7.77
C THR A 182 11.04 6.29 6.68
N TYR A 183 10.88 7.59 6.52
CA TYR A 183 11.53 8.41 5.51
C TYR A 183 12.45 9.43 6.15
N GLY A 184 13.63 9.64 5.57
CA GLY A 184 14.61 10.63 5.99
C GLY A 184 15.46 10.25 7.23
N PRO A 185 16.29 11.19 7.74
CA PRO A 185 16.36 12.60 7.34
C PRO A 185 16.85 12.79 5.90
N PHE A 186 16.54 13.96 5.33
CA PHE A 186 17.01 14.39 4.01
C PHE A 186 17.82 15.68 4.14
N GLU A 187 18.86 15.82 3.33
CA GLU A 187 19.67 17.03 3.20
C GLU A 187 19.20 17.87 2.00
N ARG A 188 19.59 19.14 1.97
CA ARG A 188 19.28 20.02 0.85
C ARG A 188 19.89 19.52 -0.48
N GLU A 189 19.10 19.61 -1.55
CA GLU A 189 19.33 19.10 -2.90
C GLU A 189 19.25 17.57 -3.07
N ASP A 190 18.91 16.79 -2.02
CA ASP A 190 18.72 15.33 -2.10
C ASP A 190 17.71 14.93 -3.19
N ILE A 191 18.00 13.85 -3.92
CA ILE A 191 17.10 13.26 -4.92
C ILE A 191 16.46 12.00 -4.32
N VAL A 192 15.16 12.08 -4.03
CA VAL A 192 14.40 11.03 -3.34
C VAL A 192 13.21 10.56 -4.18
N ALA A 193 12.95 9.25 -4.19
CA ALA A 193 11.72 8.67 -4.72
C ALA A 193 10.77 8.41 -3.55
N LEU A 194 9.61 9.06 -3.53
CA LEU A 194 8.63 8.99 -2.43
C LEU A 194 7.22 8.73 -2.96
N PRO A 195 6.34 8.08 -2.18
CA PRO A 195 4.94 7.86 -2.55
C PRO A 195 4.22 9.10 -3.08
N ASP A 196 3.25 8.90 -3.96
CA ASP A 196 2.41 9.95 -4.57
C ASP A 196 1.80 10.89 -3.51
N GLU A 197 1.31 10.33 -2.40
CA GLU A 197 0.68 11.07 -1.29
C GLU A 197 1.69 11.89 -0.47
N VAL A 198 2.80 11.26 -0.07
CA VAL A 198 3.91 11.92 0.64
C VAL A 198 4.50 13.04 -0.23
N SER A 199 4.68 12.77 -1.52
CA SER A 199 5.22 13.72 -2.49
C SER A 199 4.31 14.92 -2.69
N GLY A 200 2.99 14.71 -2.79
CA GLY A 200 2.00 15.77 -2.86
C GLY A 200 2.08 16.73 -1.67
N ILE A 201 2.31 16.22 -0.46
CA ILE A 201 2.47 17.04 0.75
C ILE A 201 3.75 17.88 0.70
N LEU A 202 4.90 17.28 0.33
CA LEU A 202 6.19 17.97 0.26
C LEU A 202 6.23 19.03 -0.85
N LEU A 203 5.63 18.76 -2.01
CA LEU A 203 5.44 19.72 -3.09
C LEU A 203 4.54 20.89 -2.65
N THR A 204 3.38 20.60 -2.06
CA THR A 204 2.43 21.63 -1.61
C THR A 204 3.03 22.56 -0.55
N ARG A 205 3.86 22.01 0.34
CA ARG A 205 4.58 22.78 1.38
C ARG A 205 5.87 23.44 0.87
N ARG A 206 6.23 23.29 -0.41
CA ARG A 206 7.48 23.79 -1.03
C ARG A 206 8.76 23.27 -0.35
N ILE A 207 8.72 22.06 0.18
CA ILE A 207 9.86 21.35 0.79
C ILE A 207 10.64 20.57 -0.27
N GLY A 208 9.97 20.15 -1.35
CA GLY A 208 10.59 19.55 -2.52
C GLY A 208 10.08 20.11 -3.85
N GLU A 209 10.78 19.79 -4.93
CA GLU A 209 10.45 20.11 -6.32
C GLU A 209 10.45 18.83 -7.17
N ARG A 210 9.48 18.65 -8.08
CA ARG A 210 9.39 17.43 -8.90
C ARG A 210 10.45 17.41 -10.00
N ILE A 211 11.33 16.41 -9.95
CA ILE A 211 12.21 16.06 -11.07
C ILE A 211 11.36 15.30 -12.10
N ARG A 212 11.42 15.73 -13.37
CA ARG A 212 10.79 15.00 -14.47
C ARG A 212 11.84 14.12 -15.14
N SER A 213 11.59 12.82 -15.19
CA SER A 213 12.39 11.91 -16.01
C SER A 213 12.13 12.19 -17.50
N PRO A 214 13.17 12.28 -18.36
CA PRO A 214 13.01 12.51 -19.80
C PRO A 214 12.48 11.23 -20.48
N GLY A 215 11.17 10.99 -20.34
CA GLY A 215 10.48 9.82 -20.88
C GLY A 215 9.01 9.68 -20.47
N GLU A 216 8.56 10.35 -19.40
CA GLU A 216 7.15 10.33 -18.98
C GLU A 216 6.27 11.18 -19.91
N VAL A 217 5.64 10.53 -20.91
CA VAL A 217 4.63 11.13 -21.78
C VAL A 217 3.29 10.46 -21.51
N HIS A 218 2.39 11.14 -20.80
CA HIS A 218 0.99 10.71 -20.62
C HIS A 218 0.01 11.87 -20.83
N GLU A 219 -0.55 11.92 -22.03
CA GLU A 219 -2.00 11.80 -22.27
C GLU A 219 -2.99 12.83 -21.66
N ASP A 220 -2.53 13.96 -21.11
CA ASP A 220 -3.41 15.12 -20.80
C ASP A 220 -3.75 15.92 -22.09
N ALA A 221 -4.46 15.31 -23.04
CA ALA A 221 -4.67 15.90 -24.38
C ALA A 221 -6.01 15.61 -25.10
N GLU A 222 -7.08 15.10 -24.44
CA GLU A 222 -8.40 15.00 -25.09
C GLU A 222 -9.61 15.30 -24.18
N LYS A 223 -9.72 16.56 -23.71
CA LYS A 223 -11.00 17.21 -23.35
C LYS A 223 -10.97 18.73 -23.63
N ALA A 224 -11.16 19.08 -24.89
CA ALA A 224 -11.51 20.41 -25.37
C ALA A 224 -12.44 20.29 -26.59
#